data_AF-A0A357ITC9-F1
#
_entry.id   AF-A0A357ITC9-F1
#
_cell.length_a   1.000
_cell.length_b   1.000
_cell.length_c   1.000
_cell.angle_alpha   90.00
_cell.angle_beta   90.00
_cell.angle_gamma   90.00
#
_symmetry.space_group_name_H-M   'P 1'
#
loop_
_entity.id
_entity.type
_entity.pdbx_description
1 polymer ?
#
loop_
_entity_poly.entity_id
_entity_poly.type
_entity_poly.pdbx_seq_one_letter_code
_entity_poly.pdbx_strand_id
1 'polypeptide(L)'
;MKAKRKIPFALSFFAFLASLAGCDSPSPIRLARPDGTDLEFWITELADSEEMREKGCTYLPGWFGASEYLDSRYEAVEKDGRILAPDVHVTYLLSGYPDVTDETSITKIEITDPTVRVYGLTIGSVTDQIRHRLKGIASSVEAQDQNATVALIQNCTFRFSDTEIAISAPVTNKQSVQF
;
A
#
# COMPACT_ATOMS: atom_id res chain seq x y z
N MET A 1 76.72 23.38 -35.97
CA MET A 1 75.72 22.29 -35.98
C MET A 1 75.45 21.83 -34.55
N LYS A 2 74.22 22.02 -34.05
CA LYS A 2 73.55 21.18 -33.03
C LYS A 2 72.10 21.64 -32.92
N ALA A 3 71.23 20.67 -32.65
CA ALA A 3 69.90 20.54 -33.21
C ALA A 3 68.78 21.32 -32.49
N LYS A 4 67.73 21.62 -33.26
CA LYS A 4 66.40 22.03 -32.80
C LYS A 4 65.73 20.89 -32.02
N ARG A 5 64.95 21.22 -30.99
CA ARG A 5 63.65 20.55 -30.72
C ARG A 5 62.76 21.42 -29.83
N LYS A 6 61.50 21.52 -30.24
CA LYS A 6 60.40 22.35 -29.70
C LYS A 6 59.35 21.42 -29.06
N ILE A 7 58.85 21.81 -27.86
CA ILE A 7 57.49 21.65 -27.24
C ILE A 7 57.00 20.18 -27.04
N PRO A 8 56.32 19.81 -25.92
CA PRO A 8 54.88 20.07 -25.66
C PRO A 8 54.59 20.62 -24.24
N PHE A 9 53.76 21.66 -24.05
CA PHE A 9 52.30 21.60 -23.80
C PHE A 9 51.89 20.43 -22.89
N ALA A 10 51.88 20.68 -21.57
CA ALA A 10 51.29 19.78 -20.58
C ALA A 10 49.85 20.23 -20.28
N LEU A 11 48.89 19.51 -20.86
CA LEU A 11 47.48 19.53 -20.50
C LEU A 11 47.34 18.85 -19.12
N SER A 12 46.81 19.56 -18.12
CA SER A 12 46.40 18.98 -16.84
C SER A 12 44.97 19.43 -16.57
N PHE A 13 43.99 18.54 -16.70
CA PHE A 13 43.49 17.63 -15.66
C PHE A 13 42.48 18.33 -14.75
N PHE A 14 41.19 18.20 -15.08
CA PHE A 14 40.14 17.85 -14.13
C PHE A 14 38.85 17.55 -14.91
N ALA A 15 38.70 16.29 -15.33
CA ALA A 15 37.41 15.76 -15.71
C ALA A 15 36.58 15.62 -14.43
N PHE A 16 35.63 16.52 -14.20
CA PHE A 16 34.61 16.38 -13.16
C PHE A 16 33.62 15.32 -13.67
N LEU A 17 33.99 14.05 -13.49
CA LEU A 17 33.11 12.92 -13.78
C LEU A 17 31.94 12.97 -12.82
N ALA A 18 30.77 13.16 -13.40
CA ALA A 18 29.47 13.15 -12.78
C ALA A 18 29.27 11.86 -11.95
N SER A 19 29.27 12.00 -10.62
CA SER A 19 28.58 11.05 -9.75
C SER A 19 27.13 11.52 -9.58
N LEU A 20 26.33 11.38 -10.65
CA LEU A 20 24.90 11.20 -10.47
C LEU A 20 24.75 9.80 -9.88
N ALA A 21 24.85 9.70 -8.56
CA ALA A 21 24.23 8.60 -7.86
C ALA A 21 22.74 8.70 -8.22
N GLY A 22 22.30 7.89 -9.17
CA GLY A 22 20.89 7.68 -9.37
C GLY A 22 20.33 7.26 -8.02
N CYS A 23 19.44 8.08 -7.46
CA CYS A 23 18.46 7.53 -6.55
C CYS A 23 17.70 6.50 -7.38
N ASP A 24 18.11 5.24 -7.31
CA ASP A 24 17.19 4.14 -7.59
C ASP A 24 16.09 4.28 -6.54
N SER A 25 15.02 5.00 -6.91
CA SER A 25 13.79 4.94 -6.16
C SER A 25 13.44 3.46 -6.05
N PRO A 26 13.36 2.89 -4.82
CA PRO A 26 13.09 1.48 -4.68
C PRO A 26 11.80 1.16 -5.43
N SER A 27 11.83 0.11 -6.26
CA SER A 27 10.64 -0.31 -7.01
C SER A 27 9.45 -0.48 -6.07
N PRO A 28 8.23 -0.16 -6.51
CA PRO A 28 7.02 -0.32 -5.70
C PRO A 28 7.00 -1.70 -5.06
N ILE A 29 6.85 -1.77 -3.74
CA ILE A 29 6.65 -3.07 -3.08
C ILE A 29 5.26 -3.57 -3.48
N ARG A 30 5.22 -4.75 -4.08
CA ARG A 30 3.99 -5.47 -4.40
C ARG A 30 3.89 -6.68 -3.48
N LEU A 31 3.03 -6.57 -2.48
CA LEU A 31 2.81 -7.63 -1.51
C LEU A 31 2.05 -8.78 -2.20
N ALA A 32 2.60 -9.99 -2.11
CA ALA A 32 1.94 -11.17 -2.63
C ALA A 32 0.63 -11.43 -1.87
N ARG A 33 -0.44 -11.74 -2.61
CA ARG A 33 -1.71 -12.16 -2.03
C ARG A 33 -1.51 -13.45 -1.24
N PRO A 34 -1.91 -13.52 0.05
CA PRO A 34 -1.71 -14.69 0.86
C PRO A 34 -2.78 -15.74 0.64
N ASP A 35 -2.42 -16.98 0.93
CA ASP A 35 -3.41 -18.06 1.03
C ASP A 35 -4.37 -17.80 2.19
N GLY A 36 -5.65 -18.13 1.98
CA GLY A 36 -6.69 -18.00 3.00
C GLY A 36 -7.16 -16.56 3.24
N THR A 37 -7.08 -15.70 2.22
CA THR A 37 -7.81 -14.43 2.19
C THR A 37 -9.14 -14.57 1.44
N ASP A 38 -10.17 -13.87 1.89
CA ASP A 38 -11.49 -13.79 1.23
C ASP A 38 -11.68 -12.47 0.48
N LEU A 39 -10.61 -11.70 0.28
CA LEU A 39 -10.64 -10.40 -0.41
C LEU A 39 -10.57 -10.58 -1.92
N GLU A 40 -11.40 -9.82 -2.64
CA GLU A 40 -11.38 -9.74 -4.11
C GLU A 40 -10.10 -9.03 -4.58
N PHE A 41 -9.76 -7.93 -3.90
CA PHE A 41 -8.57 -7.14 -4.17
C PHE A 41 -7.56 -7.20 -3.02
N TRP A 42 -6.27 -7.03 -3.34
CA TRP A 42 -5.19 -7.13 -2.37
C TRP A 42 -4.34 -5.85 -2.27
N ILE A 43 -3.82 -5.60 -1.06
CA ILE A 43 -3.02 -4.41 -0.79
C ILE A 43 -1.80 -4.34 -1.71
N THR A 44 -1.50 -3.15 -2.22
CA THR A 44 -0.48 -2.82 -3.21
C THR A 44 -0.63 -3.44 -4.60
N GLU A 45 -1.68 -4.23 -4.86
CA GLU A 45 -1.93 -4.74 -6.21
C GLU A 45 -2.40 -3.59 -7.13
N LEU A 46 -2.06 -3.71 -8.41
CA LEU A 46 -2.54 -2.78 -9.43
C LEU A 46 -4.03 -3.03 -9.66
N ALA A 47 -4.80 -1.96 -9.63
CA ALA A 47 -6.21 -1.97 -9.99
C ALA A 47 -6.57 -0.58 -10.49
N ASP A 48 -7.61 -0.49 -11.31
CA ASP A 48 -8.16 0.79 -11.76
C ASP A 48 -9.69 0.84 -11.59
N SER A 49 -10.26 2.01 -11.84
CA SER A 49 -11.68 2.25 -11.64
C SER A 49 -12.57 1.44 -12.59
N GLU A 50 -12.07 1.06 -13.77
CA GLU A 50 -12.81 0.22 -14.71
C GLU A 50 -12.87 -1.22 -14.19
N GLU A 51 -11.74 -1.77 -13.75
CA GLU A 51 -11.67 -3.09 -13.12
C GLU A 51 -12.58 -3.20 -11.89
N MET A 52 -12.54 -2.20 -10.99
CA MET A 52 -13.41 -2.18 -9.80
C MET A 52 -14.90 -2.29 -10.19
N ARG A 53 -15.31 -1.54 -11.22
CA ARG A 53 -16.70 -1.53 -11.71
C ARG A 53 -17.06 -2.85 -12.40
N GLU A 54 -16.16 -3.43 -13.18
CA GLU A 54 -16.36 -4.73 -13.82
C GLU A 54 -16.53 -5.86 -12.79
N LYS A 55 -15.83 -5.77 -11.65
CA LYS A 55 -16.00 -6.65 -10.50
C LYS A 55 -17.25 -6.36 -9.66
N GLY A 56 -18.04 -5.36 -10.04
CA GLY A 56 -19.29 -4.99 -9.38
C GLY A 56 -19.12 -4.15 -8.12
N CYS A 57 -17.94 -3.59 -7.86
CA CYS A 57 -17.73 -2.71 -6.71
C CYS A 57 -18.47 -1.39 -6.90
N THR A 58 -18.98 -0.83 -5.79
CA THR A 58 -19.70 0.45 -5.81
C THR A 58 -18.78 1.59 -5.40
N TYR A 59 -18.68 2.64 -6.23
CA TYR A 59 -17.89 3.82 -5.91
C TYR A 59 -18.50 4.60 -4.73
N LEU A 60 -17.68 4.87 -3.71
CA LEU A 60 -18.04 5.68 -2.54
C LEU A 60 -17.33 7.04 -2.62
N PRO A 61 -18.05 8.14 -2.92
CA PRO A 61 -17.45 9.46 -3.03
C PRO A 61 -17.10 10.01 -1.64
N GLY A 62 -15.93 10.65 -1.51
CA GLY A 62 -15.56 11.31 -0.24
C GLY A 62 -14.07 11.61 -0.07
N TRP A 63 -13.21 10.93 -0.83
CA TRP A 63 -11.76 11.09 -0.73
C TRP A 63 -11.21 12.11 -1.72
N PHE A 64 -10.25 12.93 -1.25
CA PHE A 64 -9.48 13.81 -2.11
C PHE A 64 -8.16 13.14 -2.48
N GLY A 65 -7.92 12.93 -3.78
CA GLY A 65 -6.70 12.29 -4.28
C GLY A 65 -6.70 10.76 -4.21
N ALA A 66 -7.84 10.14 -3.89
CA ALA A 66 -8.05 8.71 -3.91
C ALA A 66 -9.52 8.39 -4.26
N SER A 67 -9.78 7.14 -4.63
CA SER A 67 -11.13 6.65 -4.95
C SER A 67 -11.45 5.44 -4.08
N GLU A 68 -12.51 5.52 -3.28
CA GLU A 68 -12.95 4.41 -2.45
C GLU A 68 -14.05 3.62 -3.14
N TYR A 69 -14.01 2.30 -2.98
CA TYR A 69 -14.97 1.38 -3.54
C TYR A 69 -15.42 0.36 -2.49
N LEU A 70 -16.73 0.16 -2.40
CA LEU A 70 -17.37 -0.90 -1.63
C LEU A 70 -17.28 -2.21 -2.41
N ASP A 71 -16.83 -3.27 -1.74
CA ASP A 71 -16.77 -4.63 -2.28
C ASP A 71 -18.16 -5.10 -2.77
N SER A 72 -18.19 -5.85 -3.87
CA SER A 72 -19.43 -6.24 -4.58
C SER A 72 -20.34 -7.17 -3.77
N ARG A 73 -19.87 -7.72 -2.65
CA ARG A 73 -20.69 -8.49 -1.70
C ARG A 73 -21.68 -7.62 -0.91
N TYR A 74 -21.47 -6.31 -0.86
CA TYR A 74 -22.25 -5.41 0.00
C TYR A 74 -23.03 -4.38 -0.83
N GLU A 75 -24.21 -4.04 -0.35
CA GLU A 75 -25.04 -2.98 -0.93
C GLU A 75 -24.78 -1.66 -0.21
N ALA A 76 -24.52 -0.60 -0.97
CA ALA A 76 -24.32 0.72 -0.40
C ALA A 76 -25.63 1.28 0.19
N VAL A 77 -25.50 2.07 1.25
CA VAL A 77 -26.62 2.71 1.94
C VAL A 77 -26.68 4.18 1.52
N GLU A 78 -27.86 4.64 1.11
CA GLU A 78 -28.09 6.07 0.89
C GLU A 78 -28.60 6.72 2.18
N LYS A 79 -27.88 7.72 2.67
CA LYS A 79 -28.24 8.49 3.86
C LYS A 79 -27.92 9.96 3.65
N ASP A 80 -28.89 10.84 3.87
CA ASP A 80 -28.75 12.28 3.70
C ASP A 80 -28.18 12.69 2.33
N GLY A 81 -28.57 11.97 1.26
CA GLY A 81 -28.10 12.19 -0.11
C GLY A 81 -26.65 11.76 -0.37
N ARG A 82 -26.05 10.98 0.53
CA ARG A 82 -24.71 10.40 0.39
C ARG A 82 -24.81 8.89 0.25
N ILE A 83 -23.96 8.34 -0.61
CA ILE A 83 -23.75 6.90 -0.77
C ILE A 83 -22.65 6.49 0.21
N LEU A 84 -22.96 5.59 1.14
CA LEU A 84 -22.07 5.16 2.22
C LEU A 84 -21.94 3.63 2.23
N ALA A 85 -20.85 3.12 2.80
CA ALA A 85 -20.76 1.71 3.16
C ALA A 85 -21.79 1.37 4.27
N PRO A 86 -22.38 0.16 4.26
CA PRO A 86 -23.18 -0.34 5.39
C PRO A 86 -22.26 -0.64 6.60
N ASP A 87 -22.81 -0.89 7.79
CA ASP A 87 -21.98 -1.13 9.00
C ASP A 87 -21.02 -2.32 8.86
N VAL A 88 -21.45 -3.37 8.16
CA VAL A 88 -20.68 -4.59 7.89
C VAL A 88 -20.27 -4.59 6.42
N HIS A 89 -18.98 -4.42 6.15
CA HIS A 89 -18.48 -4.25 4.79
C HIS A 89 -16.99 -4.57 4.62
N VAL A 90 -16.56 -4.51 3.35
CA VAL A 90 -15.17 -4.33 2.94
C VAL A 90 -15.10 -3.15 1.98
N THR A 91 -14.18 -2.22 2.20
CA THR A 91 -13.85 -1.17 1.22
C THR A 91 -12.38 -1.23 0.79
N TYR A 92 -12.15 -0.81 -0.44
CA TYR A 92 -10.84 -0.68 -1.05
C TYR A 92 -10.61 0.77 -1.45
N LEU A 93 -9.49 1.34 -1.02
CA LEU A 93 -9.05 2.67 -1.44
C LEU A 93 -8.01 2.53 -2.56
N LEU A 94 -8.32 3.09 -3.72
CA LEU A 94 -7.39 3.23 -4.83
C LEU A 94 -6.70 4.59 -4.78
N SER A 95 -5.37 4.58 -4.80
CA SER A 95 -4.57 5.78 -4.98
C SER A 95 -3.28 5.46 -5.72
N GLY A 96 -2.56 6.49 -6.16
CA GLY A 96 -1.20 6.31 -6.68
C GLY A 96 -0.27 5.76 -5.60
N TYR A 97 0.62 4.83 -5.96
CA TYR A 97 1.58 4.20 -5.06
C TYR A 97 2.83 3.74 -5.81
N PRO A 98 4.05 3.91 -5.25
CA PRO A 98 4.37 4.54 -3.97
C PRO A 98 4.46 6.07 -4.05
N ASP A 99 4.57 6.64 -5.26
CA ASP A 99 4.64 8.09 -5.48
C ASP A 99 4.01 8.43 -6.84
N VAL A 100 2.69 8.67 -6.87
CA VAL A 100 1.97 9.31 -8.02
C VAL A 100 2.33 8.76 -9.41
N THR A 101 2.44 7.44 -9.53
CA THR A 101 2.49 6.76 -10.82
C THR A 101 1.20 6.98 -11.59
N ASP A 102 1.25 6.91 -12.92
CA ASP A 102 0.05 6.88 -13.78
C ASP A 102 -0.83 5.65 -13.51
N GLU A 103 -0.30 4.68 -12.77
CA GLU A 103 -0.97 3.48 -12.30
C GLU A 103 -1.52 3.68 -10.88
N THR A 104 -2.74 3.23 -10.64
CA THR A 104 -3.36 3.15 -9.32
C THR A 104 -3.16 1.79 -8.68
N SER A 105 -3.15 1.74 -7.35
CA SER A 105 -3.07 0.50 -6.58
C SER A 105 -4.02 0.54 -5.40
N ILE A 106 -4.34 -0.62 -4.85
CA ILE A 106 -5.03 -0.70 -3.56
C ILE A 106 -4.07 -0.25 -2.46
N THR A 107 -4.40 0.82 -1.74
CA THR A 107 -3.53 1.41 -0.71
C THR A 107 -4.12 1.40 0.68
N LYS A 108 -5.43 1.21 0.79
CA LYS A 108 -6.11 0.89 2.05
C LYS A 108 -7.17 -0.18 1.80
N ILE A 109 -7.32 -1.10 2.75
CA ILE A 109 -8.44 -2.01 2.84
C ILE A 109 -9.01 -1.87 4.25
N GLU A 110 -10.32 -1.63 4.33
CA GLU A 110 -11.07 -1.60 5.58
C GLU A 110 -12.03 -2.77 5.59
N ILE A 111 -12.06 -3.52 6.69
CA ILE A 111 -12.86 -4.74 6.84
C ILE A 111 -13.57 -4.64 8.17
N THR A 112 -14.90 -4.53 8.13
CA THR A 112 -15.76 -4.62 9.32
C THR A 112 -16.61 -5.91 9.33
N ASP A 113 -16.56 -6.69 8.24
CA ASP A 113 -17.17 -8.01 8.18
C ASP A 113 -16.37 -9.06 8.96
N PRO A 114 -16.91 -9.62 10.07
CA PRO A 114 -16.20 -10.55 10.92
C PRO A 114 -15.96 -11.93 10.29
N THR A 115 -16.57 -12.21 9.14
CA THR A 115 -16.40 -13.47 8.42
C THR A 115 -15.24 -13.45 7.43
N VAL A 116 -14.76 -12.25 7.06
CA VAL A 116 -13.68 -12.08 6.09
C VAL A 116 -12.34 -12.45 6.71
N ARG A 117 -11.62 -13.35 6.03
CA ARG A 117 -10.29 -13.78 6.45
C ARG A 117 -9.20 -12.98 5.77
N VAL A 118 -8.16 -12.66 6.54
CA VAL A 118 -6.90 -12.04 6.11
C VAL A 118 -5.77 -12.89 6.67
N TYR A 119 -4.98 -13.53 5.80
CA TYR A 119 -4.05 -14.60 6.22
C TYR A 119 -4.75 -15.69 7.05
N GLY A 120 -6.02 -15.97 6.84
CA GLY A 120 -6.80 -16.92 7.66
C GLY A 120 -7.20 -16.42 9.05
N LEU A 121 -6.94 -15.15 9.38
CA LEU A 121 -7.37 -14.47 10.60
C LEU A 121 -8.62 -13.64 10.33
N THR A 122 -9.53 -13.55 11.29
CA THR A 122 -10.74 -12.71 11.22
C THR A 122 -10.72 -11.63 12.29
N ILE A 123 -11.69 -10.71 12.24
CA ILE A 123 -12.00 -9.81 13.36
C ILE A 123 -12.18 -10.63 14.63
N GLY A 124 -11.63 -10.14 15.75
CA GLY A 124 -11.63 -10.84 17.04
C GLY A 124 -10.56 -11.93 17.21
N SER A 125 -9.66 -12.13 16.23
CA SER A 125 -8.48 -12.97 16.44
C SER A 125 -7.60 -12.38 17.55
N VAL A 126 -7.24 -13.19 18.55
CA VAL A 126 -6.45 -12.69 19.69
C VAL A 126 -4.97 -12.56 19.34
N THR A 127 -4.25 -11.72 20.08
CA THR A 127 -2.83 -11.40 19.81
C THR A 127 -1.93 -12.63 19.62
N ASP A 128 -2.12 -13.68 20.42
CA ASP A 128 -1.28 -14.89 20.31
C ASP A 128 -1.58 -15.71 19.04
N GLN A 129 -2.83 -15.74 18.58
CA GLN A 129 -3.19 -16.33 17.29
C GLN A 129 -2.56 -15.55 16.14
N ILE A 130 -2.62 -14.22 16.20
CA ILE A 130 -2.03 -13.33 15.20
C ILE A 130 -0.51 -13.53 15.13
N ARG A 131 0.18 -13.48 16.27
CA ARG A 131 1.63 -13.72 16.36
C ARG A 131 2.01 -15.10 15.82
N HIS A 132 1.25 -16.13 16.18
CA HIS A 132 1.52 -17.47 15.70
C HIS A 132 1.37 -17.56 14.19
N ARG A 133 0.27 -17.02 13.64
CA ARG A 133 -0.03 -17.09 12.21
C ARG A 133 0.95 -16.30 11.35
N LEU A 134 1.35 -15.11 11.81
CA LEU A 134 2.24 -14.21 11.07
C LEU A 134 3.73 -14.47 11.36
N LYS A 135 4.06 -15.49 12.15
CA LYS A 135 5.45 -15.85 12.44
C LYS A 135 6.19 -16.21 11.15
N GLY A 136 7.28 -15.48 10.87
CA GLY A 136 8.08 -15.66 9.66
C GLY A 136 7.51 -14.98 8.41
N ILE A 137 6.36 -14.29 8.54
CA ILE A 137 5.75 -13.46 7.49
C ILE A 137 5.93 -11.98 7.83
N ALA A 138 5.50 -11.60 9.03
CA ALA A 138 5.61 -10.23 9.53
C ALA A 138 7.03 -9.94 10.06
N SER A 139 7.52 -8.73 9.79
CA SER A 139 8.77 -8.21 10.37
C SER A 139 8.58 -7.83 11.84
N SER A 140 7.38 -7.41 12.23
CA SER A 140 6.98 -7.20 13.62
C SER A 140 5.51 -7.50 13.86
N VAL A 141 5.17 -7.89 15.09
CA VAL A 141 3.79 -8.04 15.57
C VAL A 141 3.73 -7.51 17.01
N GLU A 142 3.07 -6.38 17.20
CA GLU A 142 3.04 -5.63 18.45
C GLU A 142 1.60 -5.45 18.93
N ALA A 143 1.37 -5.64 20.23
CA ALA A 143 0.12 -5.22 20.84
C ALA A 143 0.19 -3.71 21.05
N GLN A 144 -0.76 -2.96 20.51
CA GLN A 144 -0.75 -1.50 20.63
C GLN A 144 -1.61 -1.01 21.81
N ASP A 145 -2.75 -1.66 22.04
CA ASP A 145 -3.65 -1.44 23.17
C ASP A 145 -4.29 -2.78 23.61
N GLN A 146 -5.30 -2.75 24.48
CA GLN A 146 -5.95 -3.99 24.96
C GLN A 146 -6.73 -4.73 23.87
N ASN A 147 -7.10 -4.05 22.78
CA ASN A 147 -8.06 -4.54 21.79
C ASN A 147 -7.50 -4.52 20.36
N ALA A 148 -6.23 -4.15 20.17
CA ALA A 148 -5.61 -4.07 18.86
C ALA A 148 -4.19 -4.63 18.81
N THR A 149 -3.93 -5.41 17.78
CA THR A 149 -2.61 -5.94 17.42
C THR A 149 -2.22 -5.42 16.05
N VAL A 150 -1.02 -4.85 15.94
CA VAL A 150 -0.47 -4.33 14.69
C VAL A 150 0.65 -5.23 14.22
N ALA A 151 0.60 -5.63 12.96
CA ALA A 151 1.67 -6.36 12.29
C ALA A 151 2.21 -5.55 11.12
N LEU A 152 3.53 -5.53 10.97
CA LEU A 152 4.20 -4.96 9.81
C LEU A 152 4.61 -6.11 8.89
N ILE A 153 4.10 -6.12 7.66
CA ILE A 153 4.47 -7.11 6.64
C ILE A 153 5.09 -6.36 5.47
N GLN A 154 6.40 -6.57 5.28
CA GLN A 154 7.25 -5.71 4.47
C GLN A 154 7.13 -4.25 4.95
N ASN A 155 6.39 -3.41 4.21
CA ASN A 155 6.12 -2.03 4.58
C ASN A 155 4.63 -1.73 4.77
N CYS A 156 3.75 -2.73 4.65
CA CYS A 156 2.31 -2.56 4.86
C CYS A 156 1.94 -2.82 6.31
N THR A 157 1.05 -1.99 6.84
CA THR A 157 0.54 -2.11 8.21
C THR A 157 -0.75 -2.91 8.19
N PHE A 158 -0.85 -3.91 9.06
CA PHE A 158 -2.05 -4.71 9.30
C PHE A 158 -2.46 -4.50 10.75
N ARG A 159 -3.54 -3.76 10.99
CA ARG A 159 -4.14 -3.58 12.31
C ARG A 159 -5.32 -4.52 12.44
N PHE A 160 -5.25 -5.43 13.40
CA PHE A 160 -6.35 -6.31 13.79
C PHE A 160 -6.93 -5.80 15.09
N SER A 161 -8.25 -5.63 15.13
CA SER A 161 -8.98 -5.26 16.35
C SER A 161 -10.25 -6.09 16.53
N ASP A 162 -10.99 -5.81 17.60
CA ASP A 162 -12.27 -6.45 17.89
C ASP A 162 -13.41 -6.02 16.96
N THR A 163 -13.25 -4.90 16.25
CA THR A 163 -14.30 -4.32 15.39
C THR A 163 -13.92 -4.22 13.93
N GLU A 164 -12.63 -4.21 13.61
CA GLU A 164 -12.14 -4.05 12.24
C GLU A 164 -10.78 -4.72 12.03
N ILE A 165 -10.51 -5.05 10.76
CA ILE A 165 -9.15 -5.22 10.24
C ILE A 165 -8.88 -4.08 9.26
N ALA A 166 -7.83 -3.30 9.51
CA ALA A 166 -7.37 -2.24 8.62
C ALA A 166 -6.00 -2.60 8.05
N ILE A 167 -5.87 -2.54 6.72
CA ILE A 167 -4.64 -2.82 5.99
C ILE A 167 -4.25 -1.55 5.24
N SER A 168 -3.02 -1.07 5.39
CA SER A 168 -2.56 0.14 4.70
C SER A 168 -1.16 -0.02 4.12
N ALA A 169 -0.98 0.53 2.93
CA ALA A 169 0.31 0.75 2.30
C ALA A 169 0.77 2.18 2.58
N PRO A 170 2.09 2.42 2.77
CA PRO A 170 2.60 3.76 2.99
C PRO A 170 2.50 4.56 1.70
N VAL A 171 1.55 5.48 1.63
CA VAL A 171 1.40 6.41 0.52
C VAL A 171 2.07 7.73 0.86
N THR A 172 2.91 8.22 -0.04
CA THR A 172 3.36 9.60 -0.04
C THR A 172 2.74 10.30 -1.24
N ASN A 173 2.07 11.43 -1.03
CA ASN A 173 1.74 12.29 -2.17
C ASN A 173 3.03 12.93 -2.73
N LYS A 174 2.96 13.64 -3.87
CA LYS A 174 4.09 14.41 -4.47
C LYS A 174 4.83 15.34 -3.50
N GLN A 175 4.25 15.61 -2.33
CA GLN A 175 4.74 16.54 -1.31
C GLN A 175 5.20 15.81 -0.04
N SER A 176 5.32 14.47 -0.07
CA SER A 176 5.70 13.62 1.07
C SER A 176 4.79 13.72 2.29
N VAL A 177 3.51 14.09 2.09
CA VAL A 177 2.51 14.03 3.15
C VAL A 177 2.05 12.59 3.32
N GLN A 178 2.14 12.09 4.56
CA GLN A 178 1.61 10.80 4.99
C GLN A 178 0.16 10.99 5.46
N PHE A 179 -0.72 10.06 5.10
CA PHE A 179 -2.13 10.05 5.51
C PHE A 179 -2.39 8.91 6.50
#